data_AF-A0A645B3S6-F1
#
_entry.id   AF-A0A645B3S6-F1
#
_cell.length_a   1.000
_cell.length_b   1.000
_cell.length_c   1.000
_cell.angle_alpha   90.00
_cell.angle_beta   90.00
_cell.angle_gamma   90.00
#
_symmetry.space_group_name_H-M   'P 1'
#
loop_
_entity.id
_entity.type
_entity.pdbx_description
1 polymer ?
#
loop_
_entity_poly.entity_id
_entity_poly.type
_entity_poly.pdbx_seq_one_letter_code
_entity_poly.pdbx_strand_id
1 'polypeptide(L)'
;MPEIFGEYTPEVTAEYLEVSGWQRFNLKKEYDTQRKIQHFFGGKADLKNLKIRDGLYALCNEVLFVRDRMNHNLFHPRITAQHSYSYRYLDDNVKSAFNRLYDDFYYRRHNYFWREQAMRKLPQLISSTPMLVCGEDLGMVPDSVHSVMNELQILSLEIQRMPKDPNVSFSDLHSLPYLSVATTSTHDMSPIRLWWKENKEITQKYYNEILNHEGEAPDECSPELCRQIIQQHLNSSAMWVILPWQDWISLSGELSRKDPAEERINVPANPEHYWRYRMHISLDDLLKKSEFNATIKLMVER
;
A
#
# COMPACT_ATOMS: atom_id res chain seq x y z
N MET A 1 -4.74 19.99 18.38
CA MET A 1 -6.17 20.03 18.74
C MET A 1 -7.01 20.74 17.65
N PRO A 2 -6.85 22.06 17.37
CA PRO A 2 -7.57 22.71 16.26
C PRO A 2 -7.29 22.10 14.89
N GLU A 3 -6.06 21.68 14.63
CA GLU A 3 -5.67 21.02 13.37
C GLU A 3 -6.37 19.67 13.16
N ILE A 4 -6.77 18.98 14.23
CA ILE A 4 -7.41 17.66 14.16
C ILE A 4 -8.93 17.81 14.11
N PHE A 5 -9.50 18.62 14.99
CA PHE A 5 -10.95 18.68 15.19
C PHE A 5 -11.62 19.90 14.56
N GLY A 6 -10.86 20.94 14.17
CA GLY A 6 -11.40 22.18 13.61
C GLY A 6 -12.42 22.84 14.54
N GLU A 7 -13.59 23.17 13.99
CA GLU A 7 -14.71 23.77 14.74
C GLU A 7 -15.22 22.91 15.91
N TYR A 8 -15.00 21.59 15.88
CA TYR A 8 -15.45 20.68 16.94
C TYR A 8 -14.50 20.61 18.15
N THR A 9 -13.40 21.36 18.14
CA THR A 9 -12.42 21.36 19.24
C THR A 9 -13.03 21.66 20.62
N PRO A 10 -13.95 22.63 20.79
CA PRO A 10 -14.56 22.91 22.08
C PRO A 10 -15.41 21.75 22.60
N GLU A 11 -16.23 21.15 21.74
CA GLU A 11 -17.03 19.96 22.04
C GLU A 11 -16.13 18.80 22.46
N VAL A 12 -15.06 18.55 21.71
CA VAL A 12 -14.18 17.43 21.99
C VAL A 12 -13.47 17.57 23.33
N THR A 13 -13.03 18.80 23.64
CA THR A 13 -12.34 19.11 24.88
C THR A 13 -13.27 18.95 26.09
N ALA A 14 -14.55 19.30 25.96
CA ALA A 14 -15.52 19.16 27.04
C ALA A 14 -16.01 17.71 27.22
N GLU A 15 -16.29 17.01 26.13
CA GLU A 15 -16.98 15.71 26.17
C GLU A 15 -16.05 14.52 26.31
N TYR A 16 -14.91 14.50 25.62
CA TYR A 16 -14.06 13.30 25.50
C TYR A 16 -12.73 13.40 26.25
N LEU A 17 -12.33 14.59 26.69
CA LEU A 17 -11.03 14.84 27.33
C LEU A 17 -11.16 15.26 28.79
N GLU A 18 -10.15 14.92 29.58
CA GLU A 18 -9.94 15.42 30.94
C GLU A 18 -8.60 16.17 31.01
N VAL A 19 -8.55 17.27 31.78
CA VAL A 19 -7.32 18.06 31.93
C VAL A 19 -6.38 17.33 32.90
N SER A 20 -5.22 16.94 32.42
CA SER A 20 -4.18 16.27 33.23
C SER A 20 -3.02 17.21 33.61
N GLY A 21 -3.00 18.43 33.08
CA GLY A 21 -2.03 19.48 33.42
C GLY A 21 -2.10 20.68 32.47
N TRP A 22 -1.14 21.60 32.57
CA TRP A 22 -1.08 22.76 31.68
C TRP A 22 -0.95 22.33 30.22
N GLN A 23 -1.99 22.58 29.42
CA GLN A 23 -2.12 22.14 28.03
C GLN A 23 -1.96 20.63 27.82
N ARG A 24 -2.21 19.81 28.86
CA ARG A 24 -2.18 18.35 28.79
C ARG A 24 -3.56 17.79 29.03
N PHE A 25 -3.92 16.85 28.17
CA PHE A 25 -5.23 16.21 28.18
C PHE A 25 -5.04 14.70 28.17
N ASN A 26 -5.87 14.00 28.93
CA ASN A 26 -6.07 12.57 28.76
C ASN A 26 -7.44 12.35 28.11
N LEU A 27 -7.58 11.24 27.39
CA LEU A 27 -8.91 10.74 27.04
C LEU A 27 -9.63 10.31 28.32
N LYS A 28 -10.89 10.67 28.48
CA LYS A 28 -11.72 10.14 29.56
C LYS A 28 -11.79 8.62 29.46
N LYS A 29 -12.00 7.94 30.59
CA LYS A 29 -11.99 6.47 30.72
C LYS A 29 -12.97 5.77 29.77
N GLU A 30 -14.05 6.43 29.39
CA GLU A 30 -15.05 5.94 28.45
C GLU A 30 -14.53 5.91 26.99
N TYR A 31 -13.44 6.63 26.68
CA TYR A 31 -12.92 6.84 25.33
C TYR A 31 -11.41 6.58 25.20
N ASP A 32 -10.75 6.07 26.24
CA ASP A 32 -9.29 5.88 26.33
C ASP A 32 -8.70 4.78 25.42
N THR A 33 -9.53 4.12 24.60
CA THR A 33 -9.08 3.11 23.63
C THR A 33 -9.88 3.21 22.34
N GLN A 34 -9.25 2.81 21.23
CA GLN A 34 -9.92 2.75 19.92
C GLN A 34 -11.17 1.86 19.95
N ARG A 35 -11.18 0.74 20.70
CA ARG A 35 -12.36 -0.12 20.81
C ARG A 35 -13.55 0.58 21.47
N LYS A 36 -13.30 1.34 22.54
CA LYS A 36 -14.37 2.08 23.23
C LYS A 36 -14.91 3.21 22.36
N ILE A 37 -14.02 3.94 21.68
CA ILE A 37 -14.40 4.96 20.69
C ILE A 37 -15.23 4.32 19.57
N GLN A 38 -14.77 3.20 18.98
CA GLN A 38 -15.49 2.48 17.93
C GLN A 38 -16.90 2.09 18.37
N HIS A 39 -17.04 1.57 19.58
CA HIS A 39 -18.32 1.19 20.14
C HIS A 39 -19.24 2.40 20.34
N PHE A 40 -18.74 3.50 20.90
CA PHE A 40 -19.52 4.71 21.15
C PHE A 40 -20.01 5.41 19.87
N PHE A 41 -19.20 5.37 18.81
CA PHE A 41 -19.54 5.90 17.50
C PHE A 41 -20.24 4.87 16.60
N GLY A 42 -20.54 3.67 17.10
CA GLY A 42 -21.29 2.65 16.37
C GLY A 42 -22.63 3.20 15.87
N GLY A 43 -22.87 3.09 14.56
CA GLY A 43 -24.08 3.59 13.92
C GLY A 43 -24.13 5.10 13.66
N LYS A 44 -23.12 5.88 14.10
CA LYS A 44 -23.01 7.32 13.83
C LYS A 44 -22.17 7.56 12.58
N ALA A 45 -22.81 7.66 11.41
CA ALA A 45 -22.14 7.75 10.11
C ALA A 45 -22.14 9.16 9.49
N ASP A 46 -22.60 10.18 10.20
CA ASP A 46 -22.52 11.56 9.70
C ASP A 46 -21.09 12.10 9.74
N LEU A 47 -20.80 13.06 8.85
CA LEU A 47 -19.45 13.62 8.64
C LEU A 47 -18.84 14.18 9.93
N LYS A 48 -19.64 14.80 10.80
CA LYS A 48 -19.18 15.33 12.08
C LYS A 48 -18.70 14.20 12.99
N ASN A 49 -19.55 13.21 13.24
CA ASN A 49 -19.22 12.08 14.11
C ASN A 49 -18.04 11.27 13.57
N LEU A 50 -17.95 11.07 12.26
CA LEU A 50 -16.79 10.43 11.62
C LEU A 50 -15.51 11.23 11.87
N LYS A 51 -15.53 12.55 11.67
CA LYS A 51 -14.37 13.42 11.92
C LYS A 51 -13.93 13.41 13.38
N ILE A 52 -14.87 13.49 14.32
CA ILE A 52 -14.55 13.42 15.76
C ILE A 52 -13.97 12.05 16.11
N ARG A 53 -14.61 10.95 15.69
CA ARG A 53 -14.13 9.58 15.91
C ARG A 53 -12.70 9.40 15.40
N ASP A 54 -12.43 9.79 14.16
CA ASP A 54 -11.13 9.62 13.53
C ASP A 54 -10.06 10.49 14.20
N GLY A 55 -10.44 11.70 14.63
CA GLY A 55 -9.58 12.56 15.44
C GLY A 55 -9.26 11.96 16.82
N LEU A 56 -10.22 11.31 17.48
CA LEU A 56 -9.98 10.62 18.76
C LEU A 56 -9.08 9.39 18.56
N TYR A 57 -9.24 8.63 17.46
CA TYR A 57 -8.30 7.58 17.10
C TYR A 57 -6.89 8.11 16.87
N ALA A 58 -6.75 9.26 16.21
CA ALA A 58 -5.47 9.91 16.03
C ALA A 58 -4.83 10.22 17.40
N LEU A 59 -5.59 10.79 18.35
CA LEU A 59 -5.10 11.03 19.72
C LEU A 59 -4.65 9.75 20.43
N CYS A 60 -5.37 8.63 20.30
CA CYS A 60 -4.90 7.33 20.86
C CYS A 60 -3.54 6.91 20.28
N ASN A 61 -3.24 7.32 19.04
CA ASN A 61 -2.03 6.95 18.32
C ASN A 61 -0.88 7.96 18.50
N GLU A 62 -1.09 9.08 19.21
CA GLU A 62 -0.07 10.11 19.46
C GLU A 62 0.94 9.69 20.54
N VAL A 63 1.56 8.53 20.35
CA VAL A 63 2.56 7.94 21.22
C VAL A 63 3.84 7.63 20.45
N LEU A 64 4.99 7.72 21.13
CA LEU A 64 6.28 7.29 20.59
C LEU A 64 6.51 5.79 20.79
N PHE A 65 5.90 5.22 21.83
CA PHE A 65 6.06 3.84 22.23
C PHE A 65 4.71 3.20 22.53
N VAL A 66 4.56 1.94 22.14
CA VAL A 66 3.43 1.09 22.50
C VAL A 66 3.89 0.09 23.54
N ARG A 67 3.11 -0.07 24.61
CA ARG A 67 3.42 -1.03 25.67
C ARG A 67 3.26 -2.46 25.15
N ASP A 68 4.18 -3.34 25.53
CA ASP A 68 4.07 -4.76 25.18
C ASP A 68 2.81 -5.39 25.80
N ARG A 69 2.18 -6.31 25.05
CA ARG A 69 0.92 -6.95 25.45
C ARG A 69 1.10 -8.02 26.52
N MET A 70 2.27 -8.66 26.58
CA MET A 70 2.56 -9.78 27.48
C MET A 70 3.33 -9.32 28.72
N ASN A 71 4.28 -8.41 28.55
CA ASN A 71 5.09 -7.84 29.60
C ASN A 71 4.91 -6.32 29.67
N HIS A 72 4.03 -5.88 30.55
CA HIS A 72 3.71 -4.46 30.71
C HIS A 72 4.90 -3.57 31.11
N ASN A 73 6.04 -4.13 31.50
CA ASN A 73 7.26 -3.33 31.77
C ASN A 73 8.09 -3.03 30.51
N LEU A 74 7.72 -3.59 29.35
CA LEU A 74 8.40 -3.37 28.08
C LEU A 74 7.61 -2.45 27.15
N PHE A 75 8.36 -1.81 26.25
CA PHE A 75 7.85 -0.89 25.25
C PHE A 75 8.49 -1.18 23.90
N HIS A 76 7.67 -1.08 22.86
CA HIS A 76 8.10 -1.14 21.46
C HIS A 76 7.96 0.25 20.86
N PRO A 77 8.91 0.71 20.03
CA PRO A 77 8.71 1.94 19.26
C PRO A 77 7.42 1.81 18.44
N ARG A 78 6.64 2.88 18.35
CA ARG A 78 5.47 2.90 17.46
C ARG A 78 5.96 3.00 16.02
N ILE A 79 5.45 2.14 15.13
CA ILE A 79 5.68 2.25 13.68
C ILE A 79 5.34 3.67 13.21
N THR A 80 6.21 4.26 12.39
CA THR A 80 6.07 5.63 11.86
C THR A 80 5.87 6.73 12.91
N ALA A 81 6.38 6.53 14.14
CA ALA A 81 6.32 7.51 15.22
C ALA A 81 6.85 8.90 14.83
N GLN A 82 7.77 8.98 13.87
CA GLN A 82 8.35 10.23 13.35
C GLN A 82 7.31 11.19 12.77
N HIS A 83 6.14 10.69 12.34
CA HIS A 83 5.05 11.52 11.83
C HIS A 83 4.10 12.05 12.93
N SER A 84 4.22 11.55 14.16
CA SER A 84 3.41 11.99 15.30
C SER A 84 3.75 13.43 15.71
N TYR A 85 2.78 14.13 16.31
CA TYR A 85 3.03 15.40 16.98
C TYR A 85 3.98 15.21 18.15
N SER A 86 3.83 14.12 18.91
CA SER A 86 4.70 13.77 20.03
C SER A 86 6.19 13.76 19.65
N TYR A 87 6.53 13.27 18.45
CA TYR A 87 7.90 13.29 17.94
C TYR A 87 8.38 14.70 17.57
N ARG A 88 7.50 15.55 16.98
CA ARG A 88 7.86 16.91 16.56
C ARG A 88 8.34 17.77 17.73
N TYR A 89 7.76 17.59 18.91
CA TYR A 89 8.09 18.33 20.14
C TYR A 89 9.38 17.89 20.82
N LEU A 90 10.00 16.79 20.39
CA LEU A 90 11.31 16.37 20.89
C LEU A 90 12.40 17.32 20.39
N ASP A 91 13.42 17.57 21.20
CA ASP A 91 14.64 18.22 20.74
C ASP A 91 15.45 17.30 19.81
N ASP A 92 16.38 17.88 19.06
CA ASP A 92 17.12 17.15 18.02
C ASP A 92 17.99 16.02 18.57
N ASN A 93 18.52 16.15 19.79
CA ASN A 93 19.31 15.09 20.41
C ASN A 93 18.43 13.90 20.76
N VAL A 94 17.24 14.14 21.33
CA VAL A 94 16.27 13.09 21.64
C VAL A 94 15.69 12.47 20.37
N LYS A 95 15.42 13.26 19.33
CA LYS A 95 15.03 12.74 17.99
C LYS A 95 16.08 11.79 17.44
N SER A 96 17.35 12.20 17.47
CA SER A 96 18.47 11.37 17.01
C SER A 96 18.58 10.06 17.80
N ALA A 97 18.45 10.11 19.13
CA ALA A 97 18.46 8.92 19.98
C ALA A 97 17.27 7.99 19.70
N PHE A 98 16.06 8.55 19.56
CA PHE A 98 14.85 7.80 19.22
C PHE A 98 15.00 7.12 17.85
N ASN A 99 15.46 7.84 16.82
CA ASN A 99 15.62 7.27 15.49
C ASN A 99 16.64 6.13 15.46
N ARG A 100 17.78 6.25 16.16
CA ARG A 100 18.72 5.13 16.27
C ARG A 100 18.08 3.89 16.88
N LEU A 101 17.26 4.05 17.92
CA LEU A 101 16.56 2.95 18.56
C LEU A 101 15.43 2.37 17.69
N TYR A 102 14.68 3.24 17.01
CA TYR A 102 13.65 2.86 16.06
C TYR A 102 14.25 2.05 14.90
N ASP A 103 15.33 2.56 14.31
CA ASP A 103 16.01 1.93 13.16
C ASP A 103 16.64 0.60 13.55
N ASP A 104 17.25 0.53 14.75
CA ASP A 104 17.77 -0.72 15.28
C ASP A 104 16.64 -1.75 15.45
N PHE A 105 15.53 -1.35 16.08
CA PHE A 105 14.41 -2.25 16.36
C PHE A 105 13.75 -2.82 15.09
N TYR A 106 13.45 -1.97 14.11
CA TYR A 106 12.70 -2.36 12.92
C TYR A 106 13.58 -2.91 11.79
N TYR A 107 14.79 -2.37 11.60
CA TYR A 107 15.57 -2.63 10.40
C TYR A 107 16.90 -3.35 10.63
N ARG A 108 17.33 -3.58 11.88
CA ARG A 108 18.66 -4.20 12.13
C ARG A 108 18.63 -5.39 13.07
N ARG A 109 18.03 -5.22 14.25
CA ARG A 109 18.16 -6.10 15.41
C ARG A 109 17.90 -7.58 15.10
N HIS A 110 16.94 -7.87 14.23
CA HIS A 110 16.50 -9.23 13.96
C HIS A 110 16.91 -9.77 12.59
N ASN A 111 17.66 -9.00 11.77
CA ASN A 111 18.01 -9.43 10.40
C ASN A 111 18.72 -10.78 10.36
N TYR A 112 19.73 -10.98 11.24
CA TYR A 112 20.45 -12.25 11.30
C TYR A 112 19.54 -13.40 11.76
N PHE A 113 18.74 -13.18 12.80
CA PHE A 113 17.80 -14.17 13.31
C PHE A 113 16.78 -14.58 12.24
N TRP A 114 16.16 -13.62 11.56
CA TRP A 114 15.19 -13.89 10.49
C TRP A 114 15.83 -14.64 9.32
N ARG A 115 17.04 -14.26 8.91
CA ARG A 115 17.81 -14.99 7.90
C ARG A 115 18.06 -16.43 8.30
N GLU A 116 18.55 -16.68 9.53
CA GLU A 116 18.77 -18.04 10.01
C GLU A 116 17.48 -18.86 10.05
N GLN A 117 16.36 -18.28 10.52
CA GLN A 117 15.08 -18.98 10.52
C GLN A 117 14.58 -19.29 9.12
N ALA A 118 14.77 -18.37 8.17
CA ALA A 118 14.39 -18.57 6.78
C ALA A 118 15.23 -19.68 6.13
N MET A 119 16.54 -19.66 6.27
CA MET A 119 17.44 -20.68 5.70
C MET A 119 17.25 -22.08 6.30
N ARG A 120 16.72 -22.18 7.53
CA ARG A 120 16.35 -23.48 8.12
C ARG A 120 15.08 -24.08 7.50
N LYS A 121 14.18 -23.25 6.96
CA LYS A 121 12.81 -23.67 6.57
C LYS A 121 12.57 -23.63 5.08
N LEU A 122 12.94 -22.53 4.42
CA LEU A 122 12.62 -22.29 3.01
C LEU A 122 13.27 -23.31 2.06
N PRO A 123 14.54 -23.75 2.21
CA PRO A 123 15.12 -24.72 1.29
C PRO A 123 14.34 -26.02 1.20
N GLN A 124 13.87 -26.54 2.34
CA GLN A 124 13.06 -27.77 2.38
C GLN A 124 11.72 -27.56 1.67
N LEU A 125 11.05 -26.43 1.92
CA LEU A 125 9.77 -26.10 1.29
C LEU A 125 9.93 -25.97 -0.24
N ILE A 126 10.93 -25.22 -0.71
CA ILE A 126 11.18 -25.02 -2.14
C ILE A 126 11.53 -26.34 -2.82
N SER A 127 12.36 -27.18 -2.19
CA SER A 127 12.74 -28.48 -2.75
C SER A 127 11.62 -29.53 -2.81
N SER A 128 10.50 -29.29 -2.11
CA SER A 128 9.36 -30.21 -2.06
C SER A 128 8.45 -30.17 -3.30
N THR A 129 8.68 -29.23 -4.21
CA THR A 129 7.86 -29.04 -5.42
C THR A 129 8.70 -28.57 -6.60
N PRO A 130 8.37 -28.97 -7.85
CA PRO A 130 8.97 -28.39 -9.04
C PRO A 130 8.39 -27.00 -9.40
N MET A 131 7.41 -26.48 -8.65
CA MET A 131 6.80 -25.18 -8.91
C MET A 131 7.81 -24.04 -8.67
N LEU A 132 7.73 -22.99 -9.51
CA LEU A 132 8.44 -21.74 -9.26
C LEU A 132 7.86 -21.06 -8.02
N VAL A 133 8.73 -20.60 -7.14
CA VAL A 133 8.34 -19.92 -5.90
C VAL A 133 8.48 -18.42 -6.10
N CYS A 134 7.39 -17.70 -5.88
CA CYS A 134 7.33 -16.24 -5.91
C CYS A 134 7.10 -15.73 -4.48
N GLY A 135 7.96 -14.82 -4.03
CA GLY A 135 7.79 -14.09 -2.78
C GLY A 135 7.10 -12.76 -3.05
N GLU A 136 6.03 -12.48 -2.32
CA GLU A 136 5.48 -11.13 -2.24
C GLU A 136 6.34 -10.35 -1.22
N ASP A 137 7.36 -9.64 -1.73
CA ASP A 137 8.33 -8.88 -0.94
C ASP A 137 8.07 -7.37 -0.97
N LEU A 138 6.80 -6.97 -0.84
CA LEU A 138 6.38 -5.58 -0.84
C LEU A 138 6.39 -4.96 0.57
N GLY A 139 6.49 -3.64 0.61
CA GLY A 139 6.35 -2.86 1.84
C GLY A 139 7.59 -2.92 2.73
N MET A 140 7.36 -2.89 4.05
CA MET A 140 8.44 -2.90 5.03
C MET A 140 8.95 -4.32 5.28
N VAL A 141 9.91 -4.75 4.47
CA VAL A 141 10.58 -6.04 4.64
C VAL A 141 11.95 -5.87 5.32
N PRO A 142 12.38 -6.83 6.16
CA PRO A 142 13.74 -6.82 6.69
C PRO A 142 14.81 -6.88 5.60
N ASP A 143 15.94 -6.20 5.79
CA ASP A 143 17.07 -6.19 4.82
C ASP A 143 17.54 -7.61 4.45
N SER A 144 17.39 -8.58 5.36
CA SER A 144 17.74 -9.97 5.09
C SER A 144 16.94 -10.62 3.96
N VAL A 145 15.71 -10.17 3.70
CA VAL A 145 14.77 -10.81 2.77
C VAL A 145 15.34 -10.88 1.36
N HIS A 146 15.82 -9.77 0.81
CA HIS A 146 16.38 -9.74 -0.54
C HIS A 146 17.57 -10.70 -0.70
N SER A 147 18.45 -10.78 0.30
CA SER A 147 19.60 -11.70 0.26
C SER A 147 19.17 -13.17 0.24
N VAL A 148 18.17 -13.53 1.06
CA VAL A 148 17.65 -14.89 1.16
C VAL A 148 16.91 -15.29 -0.11
N MET A 149 16.05 -14.40 -0.63
CA MET A 149 15.32 -14.67 -1.87
C MET A 149 16.26 -14.87 -3.04
N ASN A 150 17.29 -14.03 -3.17
CA ASN A 150 18.30 -14.18 -4.22
C ASN A 150 19.08 -15.50 -4.10
N GLU A 151 19.54 -15.86 -2.90
CA GLU A 151 20.27 -17.11 -2.66
C GLU A 151 19.42 -18.36 -2.94
N LEU A 152 18.13 -18.31 -2.60
CA LEU A 152 17.18 -19.40 -2.82
C LEU A 152 16.49 -19.33 -4.18
N GLN A 153 16.88 -18.38 -5.03
CA GLN A 153 16.30 -18.14 -6.36
C GLN A 153 14.78 -17.98 -6.34
N ILE A 154 14.24 -17.38 -5.27
CA ILE A 154 12.82 -17.04 -5.14
C ILE A 154 12.56 -15.78 -5.97
N LEU A 155 11.54 -15.84 -6.83
CA LEU A 155 11.17 -14.70 -7.66
C LEU A 155 10.60 -13.59 -6.79
N SER A 156 11.07 -12.38 -7.04
CA SER A 156 10.55 -11.19 -6.37
C SER A 156 9.33 -10.60 -7.08
N LEU A 157 8.45 -9.91 -6.35
CA LEU A 157 7.34 -9.17 -6.94
C LEU A 157 7.73 -7.71 -7.19
N GLU A 158 7.62 -7.28 -8.44
CA GLU A 158 7.99 -5.92 -8.88
C GLU A 158 6.76 -5.18 -9.39
N ILE A 159 6.50 -4.00 -8.81
CA ILE A 159 5.36 -3.14 -9.17
C ILE A 159 5.89 -1.75 -9.47
N GLN A 160 5.68 -1.26 -10.70
CA GLN A 160 6.30 -0.02 -11.16
C GLN A 160 5.99 1.17 -10.26
N ARG A 161 4.77 1.27 -9.76
CA ARG A 161 4.32 2.38 -8.87
C ARG A 161 4.54 2.14 -7.38
N MET A 162 5.19 1.03 -7.02
CA MET A 162 5.57 0.73 -5.63
C MET A 162 7.03 0.29 -5.61
N PRO A 163 7.96 1.22 -5.91
CA PRO A 163 9.38 0.91 -5.93
C PRO A 163 9.89 0.53 -4.54
N LYS A 164 10.89 -0.36 -4.53
CA LYS A 164 11.58 -0.76 -3.31
C LYS A 164 12.59 0.28 -2.82
N ASP A 165 13.15 1.06 -3.74
CA ASP A 165 13.98 2.21 -3.38
C ASP A 165 13.06 3.40 -3.03
N PRO A 166 13.07 3.88 -1.78
CA PRO A 166 12.22 4.99 -1.36
C PRO A 166 12.59 6.33 -2.01
N ASN A 167 13.74 6.42 -2.70
CA ASN A 167 14.19 7.65 -3.37
C ASN A 167 13.62 7.81 -4.79
N VAL A 168 13.01 6.77 -5.35
CA VAL A 168 12.38 6.84 -6.68
C VAL A 168 10.87 6.76 -6.54
N SER A 169 10.15 7.45 -7.44
CA SER A 169 8.68 7.42 -7.45
C SER A 169 8.12 6.24 -8.25
N PHE A 170 8.87 5.76 -9.23
CA PHE A 170 8.50 4.64 -10.08
C PHE A 170 9.73 3.77 -10.36
N SER A 171 9.58 2.45 -10.32
CA SER A 171 10.63 1.52 -10.74
C SER A 171 10.88 1.63 -12.23
N ASP A 172 12.13 1.51 -12.64
CA ASP A 172 12.47 1.35 -14.05
C ASP A 172 12.30 -0.11 -14.47
N LEU A 173 11.34 -0.36 -15.36
CA LEU A 173 10.99 -1.70 -15.85
C LEU A 173 12.12 -2.38 -16.63
N HIS A 174 13.07 -1.60 -17.16
CA HIS A 174 14.23 -2.13 -17.91
C HIS A 174 15.39 -2.56 -17.01
N SER A 175 15.36 -2.20 -15.72
CA SER A 175 16.39 -2.55 -14.73
C SER A 175 15.88 -3.43 -13.58
N LEU A 176 14.73 -4.07 -13.75
CA LEU A 176 14.22 -5.07 -12.80
C LEU A 176 15.17 -6.28 -12.72
N PRO A 177 15.30 -6.91 -11.54
CA PRO A 177 16.01 -8.19 -11.42
C PRO A 177 15.36 -9.25 -12.32
N TYR A 178 16.15 -10.04 -13.05
CA TYR A 178 15.60 -11.09 -13.92
C TYR A 178 14.73 -12.10 -13.15
N LEU A 179 15.14 -12.53 -11.95
CA LEU A 179 14.32 -13.40 -11.08
C LEU A 179 13.18 -12.63 -10.41
N SER A 180 12.24 -12.14 -11.20
CA SER A 180 11.08 -11.40 -10.72
C SER A 180 9.83 -11.63 -11.55
N VAL A 181 8.71 -11.24 -10.96
CA VAL A 181 7.39 -11.10 -11.57
C VAL A 181 7.06 -9.62 -11.61
N ALA A 182 7.00 -9.02 -12.80
CA ALA A 182 6.50 -7.67 -13.00
C ALA A 182 4.96 -7.69 -13.08
N THR A 183 4.31 -6.79 -12.35
CA THR A 183 2.87 -6.56 -12.44
C THR A 183 2.53 -5.07 -12.34
N THR A 184 1.45 -4.66 -12.99
CA THR A 184 0.91 -3.30 -12.88
C THR A 184 0.28 -3.07 -11.50
N SER A 185 -0.38 -4.08 -10.94
CA SER A 185 -1.06 -4.01 -9.66
C SER A 185 -1.38 -5.39 -9.07
N THR A 186 -1.52 -5.48 -7.75
CA THR A 186 -2.10 -6.67 -7.10
C THR A 186 -3.60 -6.50 -6.86
N HIS A 187 -4.25 -7.54 -6.36
CA HIS A 187 -5.66 -7.49 -5.96
C HIS A 187 -5.97 -6.45 -4.87
N ASP A 188 -4.97 -6.04 -4.09
CA ASP A 188 -5.09 -5.05 -3.03
C ASP A 188 -4.93 -3.60 -3.51
N MET A 189 -4.55 -3.42 -4.76
CA MET A 189 -4.32 -2.11 -5.34
C MET A 189 -5.35 -1.77 -6.43
N SER A 190 -5.45 -0.50 -6.77
CA SER A 190 -6.36 -0.03 -7.81
C SER A 190 -5.84 -0.41 -9.22
N PRO A 191 -6.71 -0.89 -10.14
CA PRO A 191 -6.34 -1.07 -11.56
C PRO A 191 -5.88 0.24 -12.21
N ILE A 192 -5.21 0.18 -13.36
CA ILE A 192 -4.59 1.34 -14.04
C ILE A 192 -5.56 2.52 -14.16
N ARG A 193 -6.77 2.27 -14.68
CA ARG A 193 -7.78 3.32 -14.94
C ARG A 193 -8.24 4.02 -13.67
N LEU A 194 -8.39 3.28 -12.58
CA LEU A 194 -8.80 3.86 -11.29
C LEU A 194 -7.65 4.62 -10.66
N TRP A 195 -6.46 4.02 -10.63
CA TRP A 195 -5.25 4.62 -10.08
C TRP A 195 -4.91 5.96 -10.72
N TRP A 196 -5.07 6.07 -12.04
CA TRP A 196 -4.87 7.31 -12.79
C TRP A 196 -5.62 8.51 -12.22
N LYS A 197 -6.76 8.27 -11.55
CA LYS A 197 -7.62 9.31 -10.97
C LYS A 197 -7.37 9.56 -9.49
N GLU A 198 -6.60 8.71 -8.81
CA GLU A 198 -6.46 8.78 -7.34
C GLU A 198 -5.66 9.99 -6.90
N ASN A 199 -4.63 10.38 -7.67
CA ASN A 199 -3.80 11.53 -7.37
C ASN A 199 -3.29 12.21 -8.65
N LYS A 200 -3.75 13.44 -8.91
CA LYS A 200 -3.39 14.21 -10.11
C LYS A 200 -1.89 14.54 -10.17
N GLU A 201 -1.24 14.83 -9.04
CA GLU A 201 0.18 15.15 -9.03
C GLU A 201 1.06 13.94 -9.43
N ILE A 202 0.75 12.76 -8.88
CA ILE A 202 1.44 11.50 -9.19
C ILE A 202 1.18 11.10 -10.64
N THR A 203 -0.06 11.23 -11.10
CA THR A 203 -0.43 10.94 -12.50
C THR A 203 0.30 11.87 -13.47
N GLN A 204 0.37 13.16 -13.18
CA GLN A 204 1.12 14.13 -13.98
C GLN A 204 2.60 13.74 -14.07
N LYS A 205 3.21 13.40 -12.94
CA LYS A 205 4.60 12.94 -12.88
C LYS A 205 4.82 11.69 -13.71
N TYR A 206 3.95 10.69 -13.58
CA TYR A 206 4.02 9.45 -14.36
C TYR A 206 3.87 9.70 -15.86
N TYR A 207 2.91 10.52 -16.26
CA TYR A 207 2.66 10.86 -17.66
C TYR A 207 3.87 11.52 -18.33
N ASN A 208 4.55 12.44 -17.64
CA ASN A 208 5.72 13.10 -18.19
C ASN A 208 7.00 12.28 -18.08
N GLU A 209 7.27 11.69 -16.92
CA GLU A 209 8.58 11.06 -16.65
C GLU A 209 8.65 9.60 -17.12
N ILE A 210 7.54 8.86 -17.06
CA ILE A 210 7.52 7.42 -17.37
C ILE A 210 6.96 7.15 -18.76
N LEU A 211 5.88 7.83 -19.13
CA LEU A 211 5.28 7.70 -20.45
C LEU A 211 5.92 8.65 -21.49
N ASN A 212 6.79 9.56 -21.07
CA ASN A 212 7.50 10.52 -21.92
C ASN A 212 6.57 11.39 -22.77
N HIS A 213 5.40 11.76 -22.24
CA HIS A 213 4.50 12.71 -22.90
C HIS A 213 4.72 14.13 -22.38
N GLU A 214 4.53 15.11 -23.25
CA GLU A 214 4.56 16.52 -22.87
C GLU A 214 3.16 17.03 -22.48
N GLY A 215 3.13 18.11 -21.68
CA GLY A 215 1.88 18.77 -21.28
C GLY A 215 1.17 18.15 -20.09
N GLU A 216 -0.08 18.57 -19.88
CA GLU A 216 -0.93 18.11 -18.77
C GLU A 216 -1.44 16.69 -19.03
N ALA A 217 -1.40 15.84 -18.01
CA ALA A 217 -1.94 14.49 -18.07
C ALA A 217 -3.47 14.54 -18.25
N PRO A 218 -4.05 13.75 -19.16
CA PRO A 218 -5.51 13.69 -19.31
C PRO A 218 -6.20 13.25 -18.01
N ASP A 219 -7.43 13.72 -17.77
CA ASP A 219 -8.22 13.31 -16.59
C ASP A 219 -8.56 11.80 -16.57
N GLU A 220 -8.62 11.18 -17.75
CA GLU A 220 -8.96 9.77 -17.93
C GLU A 220 -7.78 9.01 -18.56
N CYS A 221 -7.50 7.80 -18.06
CA CYS A 221 -6.54 6.92 -18.72
C CYS A 221 -7.20 6.30 -19.97
N SER A 222 -6.84 6.79 -21.15
CA SER A 222 -7.38 6.29 -22.41
C SER A 222 -6.89 4.87 -22.72
N PRO A 223 -7.57 4.12 -23.61
CA PRO A 223 -7.09 2.81 -24.06
C PRO A 223 -5.67 2.83 -24.63
N GLU A 224 -5.28 3.92 -25.29
CA GLU A 224 -3.94 4.12 -25.84
C GLU A 224 -2.89 4.27 -24.73
N LEU A 225 -3.19 5.04 -23.68
CA LEU A 225 -2.31 5.16 -22.51
C LEU A 225 -2.21 3.82 -21.77
N CYS A 226 -3.33 3.13 -21.57
CA CYS A 226 -3.35 1.80 -20.98
C CYS A 226 -2.49 0.81 -21.79
N ARG A 227 -2.61 0.85 -23.12
CA ARG A 227 -1.79 0.04 -24.04
C ARG A 227 -0.31 0.36 -23.88
N GLN A 228 0.07 1.63 -23.80
CA GLN A 228 1.46 2.04 -23.60
C GLN A 228 2.02 1.51 -22.27
N ILE A 229 1.26 1.66 -21.17
CA ILE A 229 1.64 1.16 -19.84
C ILE A 229 1.83 -0.35 -19.87
N ILE A 230 0.87 -1.09 -20.42
CA ILE A 230 0.94 -2.56 -20.53
C ILE A 230 2.12 -2.96 -21.41
N GLN A 231 2.35 -2.29 -22.54
CA GLN A 231 3.48 -2.59 -23.42
C GLN A 231 4.82 -2.37 -22.73
N GLN A 232 4.97 -1.31 -21.91
CA GLN A 232 6.18 -1.12 -21.10
C GLN A 232 6.41 -2.29 -20.13
N HIS A 233 5.36 -2.77 -19.45
CA HIS A 233 5.45 -3.93 -18.57
C HIS A 233 5.81 -5.21 -19.33
N LEU A 234 5.15 -5.46 -20.47
CA LEU A 234 5.46 -6.57 -21.35
C LEU A 234 6.89 -6.50 -21.91
N ASN A 235 7.50 -5.32 -21.98
CA ASN A 235 8.88 -5.08 -22.41
C ASN A 235 9.89 -5.01 -21.25
N SER A 236 9.46 -5.30 -20.02
CA SER A 236 10.34 -5.31 -18.85
C SER A 236 11.41 -6.41 -18.92
N SER A 237 12.39 -6.29 -18.03
CA SER A 237 13.50 -7.23 -17.83
C SER A 237 13.15 -8.41 -16.90
N ALA A 238 11.96 -8.42 -16.31
CA ALA A 238 11.49 -9.48 -15.44
C ALA A 238 11.30 -10.82 -16.18
N MET A 239 11.50 -11.93 -15.48
CA MET A 239 11.25 -13.28 -16.03
C MET A 239 9.77 -13.48 -16.38
N TRP A 240 8.87 -12.99 -15.54
CA TRP A 240 7.43 -13.07 -15.78
C TRP A 240 6.78 -11.70 -15.74
N VAL A 241 5.78 -11.51 -16.61
CA VAL A 241 4.87 -10.37 -16.56
C VAL A 241 3.47 -10.92 -16.33
N ILE A 242 2.89 -10.63 -15.16
CA ILE A 242 1.57 -11.12 -14.77
C ILE A 242 0.71 -9.90 -14.48
N LEU A 243 -0.24 -9.58 -15.37
CA LEU A 243 -1.08 -8.40 -15.23
C LEU A 243 -2.51 -8.78 -14.82
N PRO A 244 -3.18 -7.99 -13.98
CA PRO A 244 -4.59 -8.17 -13.67
C PRO A 244 -5.45 -8.11 -14.93
N TRP A 245 -6.51 -8.90 -14.93
CA TRP A 245 -7.43 -8.95 -16.06
C TRP A 245 -8.11 -7.59 -16.34
N GLN A 246 -8.35 -6.79 -15.31
CA GLN A 246 -8.91 -5.45 -15.45
C GLN A 246 -8.02 -4.53 -16.30
N ASP A 247 -6.71 -4.67 -16.16
CA ASP A 247 -5.75 -3.90 -16.93
C ASP A 247 -5.73 -4.39 -18.40
N TRP A 248 -5.85 -5.69 -18.65
CA TRP A 248 -6.04 -6.17 -20.03
C TRP A 248 -7.31 -5.64 -20.69
N ILE A 249 -8.44 -5.62 -19.99
CA ILE A 249 -9.71 -5.07 -20.51
C ILE A 249 -9.57 -3.57 -20.84
N SER A 250 -8.73 -2.84 -20.09
CA SER A 250 -8.54 -1.40 -20.29
C SER A 250 -8.01 -1.02 -21.68
N LEU A 251 -7.47 -1.98 -22.45
CA LEU A 251 -7.10 -1.80 -23.86
C LEU A 251 -8.29 -1.49 -24.78
N SER A 252 -9.54 -1.66 -24.31
CA SER A 252 -10.74 -1.33 -25.08
C SER A 252 -11.71 -0.49 -24.27
N GLY A 253 -12.01 0.71 -24.77
CA GLY A 253 -13.03 1.58 -24.17
C GLY A 253 -14.46 1.01 -24.27
N GLU A 254 -14.73 0.12 -25.23
CA GLU A 254 -16.02 -0.57 -25.36
C GLU A 254 -16.19 -1.66 -24.29
N LEU A 255 -15.13 -2.44 -24.05
CA LEU A 255 -15.18 -3.59 -23.15
C LEU A 255 -14.95 -3.21 -21.69
N SER A 256 -14.33 -2.06 -21.42
CA SER A 256 -14.10 -1.59 -20.06
C SER A 256 -15.39 -1.17 -19.35
N ARG A 257 -15.38 -1.17 -18.00
CA ARG A 257 -16.51 -0.63 -17.25
C ARG A 257 -16.59 0.88 -17.47
N LYS A 258 -17.81 1.45 -17.41
CA LYS A 258 -17.99 2.90 -17.48
C LYS A 258 -17.31 3.60 -16.31
N ASP A 259 -17.51 3.09 -15.10
CA ASP A 259 -16.85 3.58 -13.89
C ASP A 259 -15.64 2.69 -13.55
N PRO A 260 -14.39 3.21 -13.59
CA PRO A 260 -13.20 2.48 -13.16
C PRO A 260 -13.28 1.96 -11.71
N ALA A 261 -14.05 2.59 -10.82
CA ALA A 261 -14.21 2.12 -9.45
C ALA A 261 -14.88 0.74 -9.37
N GLU A 262 -15.72 0.38 -10.35
CA GLU A 262 -16.35 -0.95 -10.44
C GLU A 262 -15.35 -2.07 -10.81
N GLU A 263 -14.15 -1.72 -11.26
CA GLU A 263 -13.11 -2.67 -11.66
C GLU A 263 -12.26 -3.15 -10.47
N ARG A 264 -12.34 -2.44 -9.34
CA ARG A 264 -11.58 -2.75 -8.13
C ARG A 264 -12.14 -3.97 -7.40
N ILE A 265 -11.28 -4.94 -7.13
CA ILE A 265 -11.66 -6.17 -6.42
C ILE A 265 -11.62 -6.01 -4.89
N ASN A 266 -10.62 -5.30 -4.36
CA ASN A 266 -10.46 -5.09 -2.92
C ASN A 266 -10.11 -3.65 -2.52
N VAL A 267 -10.49 -3.27 -1.30
CA VAL A 267 -9.99 -2.09 -0.61
C VAL A 267 -9.38 -2.53 0.73
N PRO A 268 -8.04 -2.68 0.84
CA PRO A 268 -7.39 -3.21 2.05
C PRO A 268 -7.70 -2.42 3.32
N ALA A 269 -7.95 -1.12 3.20
CA ALA A 269 -8.30 -0.25 4.32
C ALA A 269 -9.70 -0.54 4.91
N ASN A 270 -10.55 -1.30 4.20
CA ASN A 270 -11.87 -1.70 4.65
C ASN A 270 -11.86 -3.20 5.01
N PRO A 271 -11.77 -3.56 6.31
CA PRO A 271 -11.75 -4.97 6.72
C PRO A 271 -13.06 -5.71 6.43
N GLU A 272 -14.17 -4.99 6.27
CA GLU A 272 -15.49 -5.53 5.92
C GLU A 272 -15.74 -5.48 4.40
N HIS A 273 -14.70 -5.23 3.59
CA HIS A 273 -14.84 -5.15 2.14
C HIS A 273 -15.30 -6.49 1.57
N TYR A 274 -16.33 -6.42 0.71
CA TYR A 274 -16.92 -7.60 0.11
C TYR A 274 -16.32 -7.86 -1.29
N TRP A 275 -15.60 -8.97 -1.41
CA TRP A 275 -14.88 -9.43 -2.61
C TRP A 275 -15.82 -9.90 -3.73
N ARG A 276 -16.44 -8.95 -4.43
CA ARG A 276 -17.54 -9.23 -5.37
C ARG A 276 -17.30 -8.85 -6.81
N TYR A 277 -16.09 -8.39 -7.16
CA TYR A 277 -15.77 -8.12 -8.56
C TYR A 277 -15.94 -9.41 -9.39
N ARG A 278 -16.63 -9.27 -10.53
CA ARG A 278 -16.80 -10.32 -11.53
C ARG A 278 -16.64 -9.70 -12.91
N MET A 279 -16.06 -10.47 -13.82
CA MET A 279 -16.08 -10.12 -15.24
C MET A 279 -17.54 -9.90 -15.68
N HIS A 280 -17.82 -8.75 -16.29
CA HIS A 280 -19.13 -8.46 -16.88
C HIS A 280 -19.32 -9.10 -18.26
N ILE A 281 -18.26 -9.67 -18.82
CA ILE A 281 -18.26 -10.38 -20.09
C ILE A 281 -18.09 -11.86 -19.78
N SER A 282 -18.94 -12.71 -20.37
CA SER A 282 -18.80 -14.16 -20.28
C SER A 282 -17.54 -14.63 -21.02
N LEU A 283 -17.00 -15.80 -20.67
CA LEU A 283 -15.87 -16.36 -21.41
C LEU A 283 -16.24 -16.65 -22.87
N ASP A 284 -17.45 -17.12 -23.14
CA ASP A 284 -17.93 -17.38 -24.51
C ASP A 284 -17.99 -16.12 -25.36
N ASP A 285 -18.42 -14.99 -24.78
CA ASP A 285 -18.46 -13.72 -25.51
C ASP A 285 -17.09 -13.09 -25.64
N LEU A 286 -16.21 -13.26 -24.65
CA LEU A 286 -14.82 -12.83 -24.73
C LEU A 286 -14.08 -13.54 -25.87
N LEU A 287 -14.29 -14.86 -26.04
CA LEU A 287 -13.70 -15.62 -27.14
C LEU A 287 -14.13 -15.09 -28.52
N LYS A 288 -15.32 -14.47 -28.63
CA LYS A 288 -15.84 -13.86 -29.87
C LYS A 288 -15.28 -12.46 -30.13
N LYS A 289 -14.59 -11.81 -29.19
CA LYS A 289 -13.99 -10.47 -29.37
C LYS A 289 -12.67 -10.57 -30.14
N SER A 290 -12.75 -10.93 -31.42
CA SER A 290 -11.60 -11.22 -32.29
C SER A 290 -10.56 -10.10 -32.36
N GLU A 291 -10.99 -8.84 -32.51
CA GLU A 291 -10.07 -7.68 -32.60
C GLU A 291 -9.31 -7.44 -31.30
N PHE A 292 -9.98 -7.55 -30.16
CA PHE A 292 -9.38 -7.42 -28.83
C PHE A 292 -8.40 -8.56 -28.56
N ASN A 293 -8.80 -9.80 -28.86
CA ASN A 293 -7.96 -10.98 -28.70
C ASN A 293 -6.72 -10.92 -29.61
N ALA A 294 -6.89 -10.45 -30.86
CA ALA A 294 -5.78 -10.23 -31.79
C ALA A 294 -4.82 -9.14 -31.30
N THR A 295 -5.36 -8.06 -30.72
CA THR A 295 -4.55 -7.01 -30.08
C THR A 295 -3.68 -7.57 -28.96
N ILE A 296 -4.27 -8.31 -28.02
CA ILE A 296 -3.50 -8.92 -26.91
C ILE A 296 -2.44 -9.87 -27.47
N LYS A 297 -2.82 -10.71 -28.43
CA LYS A 297 -1.89 -11.66 -29.07
C LYS A 297 -0.69 -10.95 -29.70
N LEU A 298 -0.92 -9.88 -30.47
CA LEU A 298 0.16 -9.09 -31.07
C LEU A 298 1.05 -8.41 -30.03
N MET A 299 0.51 -8.00 -28.89
CA MET A 299 1.31 -7.38 -27.82
C MET A 299 2.24 -8.37 -27.11
N VAL A 300 1.83 -9.64 -27.00
CA VAL A 300 2.61 -10.68 -26.30
C VAL A 300 3.55 -11.46 -27.22
N GLU A 301 3.28 -11.48 -28.53
CA GLU A 301 4.18 -12.05 -29.55
C GLU A 301 5.35 -11.08 -29.79
N ARG A 302 6.48 -11.35 -29.11
CA ARG A 302 7.78 -10.71 -29.35
C ARG A 302 8.51 -11.35 -30.54
#